data_AF-A0A521XU82-F1
#
_entry.id   AF-A0A521XU82-F1
#
_cell.length_a   1.000
_cell.length_b   1.000
_cell.length_c   1.000
_cell.angle_alpha   90.00
_cell.angle_beta   90.00
_cell.angle_gamma   90.00
#
_symmetry.space_group_name_H-M   'P 1'
#
loop_
_entity.id
_entity.type
_entity.pdbx_description
1 polymer ?
#
loop_
_entity_poly.entity_id
_entity_poly.type
_entity_poly.pdbx_seq_one_letter_code
_entity_poly.pdbx_strand_id
1 'polypeptide(L)' 'QDDYLGIVEHWLAELGCSPREIAATHEEALQWALSRGSRSGRVAWQFARDVSGRLRAAGAARAKRG' A
#
# COMPACT_ATOMS: atom_id res chain seq x y z
N GLN A 1 -4.57 5.86 15.10
CA GLN A 1 -4.84 5.39 13.72
C GLN A 1 -3.66 5.70 12.83
N ASP A 2 -3.01 6.83 13.10
CA ASP A 2 -1.89 7.37 12.33
C ASP A 2 -0.65 6.47 12.33
N ASP A 3 -0.35 5.76 13.43
CA ASP A 3 0.82 4.86 13.49
C ASP A 3 0.78 3.73 12.46
N TYR A 4 -0.41 3.17 12.19
CA TYR A 4 -0.56 2.10 11.20
C TYR A 4 -0.34 2.63 9.78
N LEU A 5 -0.95 3.76 9.45
CA LEU A 5 -0.78 4.39 8.14
C LEU A 5 0.66 4.86 7.94
N GLY A 6 1.30 5.41 8.95
CA GLY A 6 2.73 5.77 8.90
C GLY A 6 3.63 4.57 8.59
N ILE A 7 3.35 3.39 9.15
CA ILE A 7 4.10 2.16 8.82
C ILE A 7 3.81 1.69 7.38
N VAL A 8 2.56 1.80 6.92
CA VAL A 8 2.19 1.48 5.53
C VAL A 8 2.89 2.41 4.55
N GLU A 9 2.83 3.72 4.79
CA GLU A 9 3.49 4.76 4.00
C GLU A 9 5.00 4.50 3.93
N HIS A 10 5.63 4.21 5.08
CA HIS A 10 7.05 3.86 5.15
C HIS A 10 7.39 2.67 4.24
N TRP A 11 6.67 1.56 4.35
CA TRP A 11 6.96 0.38 3.54
C TRP A 11 6.67 0.59 2.06
N LEU A 12 5.61 1.34 1.71
CA LEU A 12 5.30 1.60 0.31
C LEU A 12 6.33 2.53 -0.35
N ALA A 13 6.85 3.51 0.39
CA ALA A 13 7.96 4.34 -0.06
C ALA A 13 9.21 3.50 -0.30
N GLU A 14 9.56 2.61 0.64
CA GLU A 14 10.67 1.65 0.49
C GLU A 14 10.48 0.69 -0.70
N LEU A 15 9.23 0.35 -1.04
CA LEU A 15 8.88 -0.49 -2.18
C LEU A 15 8.81 0.28 -3.52
N GLY A 16 9.11 1.58 -3.51
CA GLY A 16 9.20 2.43 -4.69
C GLY A 16 7.86 2.99 -5.18
N CYS A 17 6.81 2.96 -4.37
CA CYS A 17 5.55 3.64 -4.69
C CYS A 17 5.70 5.16 -4.53
N SER A 18 5.12 5.93 -5.45
CA SER A 18 5.14 7.39 -5.35
C SER A 18 4.22 7.89 -4.23
N PRO A 19 4.47 9.08 -3.64
CA PRO A 19 3.61 9.64 -2.60
C PRO A 19 2.13 9.74 -3.00
N ARG A 20 1.88 9.99 -4.29
CA ARG A 20 0.52 10.03 -4.84
C ARG A 20 -0.17 8.66 -4.83
N GLU A 21 0.56 7.61 -5.21
CA GLU A 21 0.04 6.24 -5.17
C GLU A 21 -0.20 5.80 -3.72
N ILE A 22 0.75 6.11 -2.82
CA ILE A 22 0.63 5.80 -1.39
C ILE A 22 -0.63 6.42 -0.80
N ALA A 23 -0.83 7.73 -0.97
CA ALA A 23 -1.99 8.43 -0.45
C ALA A 23 -3.32 7.83 -0.97
N ALA A 24 -3.35 7.34 -2.21
CA ALA A 24 -4.51 6.68 -2.79
C ALA A 24 -4.84 5.32 -2.15
N THR A 25 -3.90 4.71 -1.42
CA THR A 25 -4.09 3.39 -0.78
C THR A 25 -4.54 3.46 0.68
N HIS A 26 -4.66 4.65 1.28
CA HIS A 26 -4.92 4.80 2.72
C HIS A 26 -6.26 4.18 3.15
N GLU A 27 -7.34 4.41 2.38
CA GLU A 27 -8.64 3.82 2.68
C GLU A 27 -8.59 2.29 2.59
N GLU A 28 -7.95 1.76 1.55
CA GLU A 28 -7.77 0.32 1.35
C GLU A 28 -6.95 -0.31 2.48
N ALA A 29 -5.91 0.37 2.96
CA ALA A 29 -5.09 -0.07 4.09
C ALA A 29 -5.92 -0.19 5.39
N LEU A 30 -6.78 0.79 5.65
CA LEU A 30 -7.68 0.75 6.82
C LEU A 30 -8.68 -0.40 6.73
N GLN A 31 -9.26 -0.63 5.56
CA GLN A 31 -10.17 -1.77 5.34
C GLN A 31 -9.43 -3.11 5.48
N TRP A 32 -8.22 -3.22 4.94
CA TRP A 32 -7.39 -4.41 5.09
C TRP A 32 -7.12 -4.75 6.56
N ALA A 33 -6.75 -3.76 7.36
CA ALA A 33 -6.50 -3.94 8.79
C ALA A 33 -7.77 -4.34 9.56
N LEU A 34 -8.93 -3.78 9.19
CA LEU A 34 -10.23 -4.16 9.75
C LEU A 34 -10.57 -5.62 9.42
N SER A 35 -10.41 -6.05 8.17
CA SER A 35 -10.65 -7.45 7.77
C SER A 35 -9.73 -8.45 8.48
N ARG A 36 -8.51 -8.04 8.85
CA ARG A 36 -7.57 -8.86 9.62
C ARG A 36 -7.77 -8.79 11.13
N GLY A 37 -8.62 -7.89 11.62
CA GLY A 37 -8.83 -7.65 13.05
C GLY A 37 -7.59 -7.11 13.79
N SER A 38 -6.61 -6.54 13.07
CA SER A 38 -5.34 -6.07 13.67
C SER A 38 -4.70 -4.95 12.85
N ARG A 39 -4.16 -3.95 13.57
CA ARG A 39 -3.39 -2.81 13.04
C ARG A 39 -1.94 -2.88 13.54
N SER A 40 -1.22 -3.93 13.13
CA SER A 40 0.18 -4.16 13.53
C SER A 40 1.14 -3.93 12.37
N GLY A 41 2.42 -3.72 12.67
CA GLY A 41 3.46 -3.59 11.64
C GLY A 41 3.56 -4.79 10.70
N ARG A 42 3.24 -6.00 11.19
CA ARG A 42 3.15 -7.21 10.33
C ARG A 42 2.03 -7.11 9.31
N VAL A 43 0.84 -6.67 9.73
CA VAL A 43 -0.31 -6.49 8.83
C VAL A 43 -0.04 -5.35 7.84
N ALA A 44 0.60 -4.27 8.28
CA ALA A 44 1.02 -3.17 7.42
C ALA A 44 1.99 -3.64 6.32
N TRP A 45 3.00 -4.43 6.67
CA TRP A 45 3.93 -5.00 5.69
C TRP A 45 3.25 -5.96 4.70
N GLN A 46 2.30 -6.79 5.15
CA GLN A 46 1.52 -7.67 4.27
C GLN A 46 0.74 -6.86 3.23
N PHE A 47 0.05 -5.81 3.69
CA PHE A 47 -0.68 -4.88 2.83
C PHE A 47 0.27 -4.21 1.83
N ALA A 48 1.38 -3.65 2.31
CA ALA A 48 2.33 -2.92 1.47
C ALA A 48 2.91 -3.80 0.34
N ARG A 49 3.23 -5.07 0.63
CA ARG A 49 3.71 -6.04 -0.38
C ARG A 49 2.65 -6.38 -1.42
N ASP A 50 1.39 -6.54 -1.01
CA ASP A 50 0.30 -6.85 -1.93
C ASP A 50 0.02 -5.67 -2.88
N VAL A 51 -0.18 -4.47 -2.32
CA VAL A 51 -0.60 -3.31 -3.10
C VAL A 51 0.53 -2.78 -3.98
N SER A 52 1.80 -2.82 -3.52
CA SER A 52 2.94 -2.43 -4.37
C SER A 52 3.08 -3.31 -5.60
N GLY A 53 2.81 -4.62 -5.47
CA GLY A 53 2.76 -5.55 -6.60
C GLY A 53 1.68 -5.15 -7.62
N ARG A 54 0.48 -4.82 -7.14
CA ARG A 54 -0.64 -4.37 -7.98
C ARG A 54 -0.38 -3.04 -8.67
N LEU A 55 0.15 -2.05 -7.94
CA LEU A 55 0.49 -0.73 -8.50
C LEU A 55 1.55 -0.85 -9.60
N ARG A 56 2.59 -1.65 -9.39
CA ARG A 56 3.61 -1.92 -10.42
C ARG A 56 3.03 -2.58 -11.67
N ALA A 57 2.16 -3.57 -11.49
CA ALA A 57 1.49 -4.23 -12.61
C ALA A 57 0.59 -3.26 -13.41
N ALA A 58 -0.15 -2.40 -12.72
CA ALA A 58 -1.00 -1.37 -13.33
C ALA A 58 -0.17 -0.33 -14.09
N GLY A 59 0.94 0.14 -13.52
CA GLY A 59 1.87 1.06 -14.20
C GLY A 59 2.47 0.44 -15.48
N ALA A 60 2.88 -0.82 -15.41
CA ALA A 60 3.40 -1.55 -16.57
C ALA A 60 2.34 -1.74 -17.68
N ALA A 61 1.07 -1.96 -17.32
CA ALA A 61 -0.03 -2.05 -18.28
C ALA A 61 -0.31 -0.71 -18.98
N ARG A 62 -0.18 0.42 -18.26
CA ARG A 62 -0.33 1.77 -18.82
C ARG A 62 0.76 2.10 -19.85
N ALA A 63 2.00 1.70 -19.59
CA ALA A 63 3.13 1.94 -20.49
C ALA A 63 3.03 1.19 -21.83
N LYS A 64 2.37 0.03 -21.87
CA LYS A 64 2.18 -0.78 -23.10
C LYS A 64 1.08 -0.26 -24.04
N ARG A 65 0.29 0.72 -23.60
CA ARG A 65 -0.87 1.26 -24.34
C ARG A 65 -0.61 2.61 -25.01
N GLY A 66 0.53 3.24 -24.72
CA GLY A 66 0.99 4.46 -25.38
C GLY A 66 2.07 4.13 -26.40
#